data_AF-A0A9D5YIL8-F1
#
_entry.id   AF-A0A9D5YIL8-F1
#
_cell.length_a   1.000
_cell.length_b   1.000
_cell.length_c   1.000
_cell.angle_alpha   90.00
_cell.angle_beta   90.00
_cell.angle_gamma   90.00
#
_symmetry.space_group_name_H-M   'P 1'
#
loop_
_entity.id
_entity.type
_entity.pdbx_description
1 polymer ?
#
loop_
_entity_poly.entity_id
_entity_poly.type
_entity_poly.pdbx_seq_one_letter_code
_entity_poly.pdbx_strand_id
1 'polypeptide(L)'
;MLNNKILRVLCLLCMVACLISLVGCNQPNTNTDVSAFSYAEHAKTFKDDSPGVKHSGFVNTNEFEISSAEDALAHAKKECTIAWDTSHVSFDNELSVWMVSFYTEGTLGGDQCVYLDSNGKTLLIVYGE
;
A
#
# COMPACT_ATOMS: atom_id res chain seq x y z
N MET A 1 -9.73 19.25 59.36
CA MET A 1 -10.68 18.30 58.74
C MET A 1 -11.02 18.79 57.35
N LEU A 2 -10.23 18.40 56.34
CA LEU A 2 -10.44 18.82 54.95
C LEU A 2 -11.55 17.95 54.35
N ASN A 3 -12.58 18.61 53.84
CA ASN A 3 -13.89 18.02 53.56
C ASN A 3 -13.83 17.10 52.33
N ASN A 4 -14.36 15.87 52.43
CA ASN A 4 -14.32 14.83 51.37
C ASN A 4 -14.92 15.28 50.01
N LYS A 5 -15.62 16.41 49.97
CA LYS A 5 -16.12 17.03 48.73
C LYS A 5 -15.03 17.78 47.95
N ILE A 6 -14.06 18.40 48.63
CA ILE A 6 -12.95 19.14 47.98
C ILE A 6 -11.96 18.16 47.35
N LEU A 7 -11.73 17.00 47.98
CA LEU A 7 -10.88 15.93 47.45
C LEU A 7 -11.44 15.33 46.13
N ARG A 8 -12.77 15.25 46.00
CA ARG A 8 -13.43 14.77 44.78
C ARG A 8 -13.37 15.77 43.63
N VAL A 9 -13.41 17.08 43.92
CA VAL A 9 -13.29 18.13 42.90
C VAL A 9 -11.84 18.25 42.40
N LEU A 10 -10.84 18.04 43.28
CA LEU A 10 -9.43 18.02 42.88
C LEU A 10 -9.10 16.81 41.99
N CYS A 11 -9.68 15.63 42.28
CA CYS A 11 -9.52 14.44 41.42
C CYS A 11 -10.16 14.61 40.04
N LEU A 12 -11.26 15.35 39.92
CA LEU A 12 -11.91 15.58 38.61
C LEU A 12 -11.12 16.58 37.75
N LEU A 13 -10.48 17.59 38.37
CA LEU A 13 -9.66 18.56 37.66
C LEU A 13 -8.33 17.98 37.12
N CYS A 14 -7.77 16.95 37.77
CA CYS A 14 -6.60 16.25 37.25
C CYS A 14 -6.90 15.34 36.04
N MET A 15 -8.14 14.90 35.84
CA MET A 15 -8.50 14.04 34.69
C MET A 15 -8.80 14.81 33.39
N VAL A 16 -9.12 16.11 33.46
CA VAL A 16 -9.46 16.91 32.27
C VAL A 16 -8.23 17.57 31.63
N ALA A 17 -7.11 17.67 32.34
CA ALA A 17 -5.87 18.23 31.80
C ALA A 17 -5.09 17.24 30.90
N CYS A 18 -5.46 15.96 30.83
CA CYS A 18 -4.83 14.98 29.92
C CYS A 18 -5.37 15.00 28.49
N LEU A 19 -6.44 15.75 28.20
CA LEU A 19 -7.03 15.80 26.85
C LEU A 19 -6.47 16.91 25.96
N ILE A 20 -5.53 17.74 26.44
CA ILE A 20 -4.98 18.88 25.66
C ILE A 20 -3.50 18.70 25.30
N SER A 21 -2.95 17.49 25.37
CA SER A 21 -1.53 17.26 25.10
C SER A 21 -1.24 16.09 24.19
N LEU A 22 -2.05 15.89 23.14
CA LEU A 22 -1.60 15.08 22.02
C LEU A 22 -2.27 15.47 20.68
N VAL A 23 -2.27 16.75 20.34
CA VAL A 23 -2.07 17.13 18.92
C VAL A 23 -0.56 17.15 18.69
N GLY A 24 0.05 15.98 18.88
CA GLY A 24 1.26 15.67 18.13
C GLY A 24 0.74 15.24 16.78
N CYS A 25 1.07 15.96 15.71
CA CYS A 25 1.08 15.41 14.37
C CYS A 25 2.11 14.27 14.34
N ASN A 26 1.81 13.14 15.00
CA ASN A 26 2.41 11.87 14.66
C ASN A 26 1.61 11.40 13.45
N GLN A 27 1.90 11.99 12.29
CA GLN A 27 1.87 11.13 11.11
C GLN A 27 2.75 9.93 11.49
N PRO A 28 2.24 8.69 11.48
CA PRO A 28 3.16 7.57 11.48
C PRO A 28 4.10 7.86 10.31
N ASN A 29 5.38 8.03 10.63
CA ASN A 29 6.41 8.16 9.61
C ASN A 29 6.55 6.77 8.98
N THR A 30 5.56 6.39 8.17
CA THR A 30 5.63 5.26 7.26
C THR A 30 6.45 5.73 6.06
N ASN A 31 7.74 6.00 6.29
CA ASN A 31 8.72 5.89 5.21
C ASN A 31 8.90 4.39 4.91
N THR A 32 7.82 3.71 4.55
CA THR A 32 7.90 2.71 3.51
C THR A 32 8.22 3.56 2.29
N ASP A 33 9.45 3.48 1.79
CA ASP A 33 9.92 4.29 0.66
C ASP A 33 9.18 3.85 -0.60
N VAL A 34 7.92 4.28 -0.71
CA VAL A 34 7.07 4.00 -1.86
C VAL A 34 7.55 4.91 -2.97
N SER A 35 8.27 4.31 -3.92
CA SER A 35 8.76 5.06 -5.06
C SER A 35 7.60 5.55 -5.92
N ALA A 36 7.71 6.76 -6.46
CA ALA A 36 6.74 7.29 -7.41
C ALA A 36 6.96 6.71 -8.82
N PHE A 37 5.88 6.52 -9.57
CA PHE A 37 5.92 6.20 -11.00
C PHE A 37 4.67 6.76 -11.72
N SER A 38 4.63 6.67 -13.06
CA SER A 38 3.44 6.99 -13.85
C SER A 38 2.92 5.73 -14.55
N TYR A 39 1.73 5.28 -14.16
CA TYR A 39 1.05 4.14 -14.77
C TYR A 39 0.66 4.44 -16.21
N ALA A 40 0.20 5.66 -16.51
CA ALA A 40 -0.18 6.05 -17.87
C ALA A 40 0.99 5.91 -18.86
N GLU A 41 2.20 6.33 -18.47
CA GLU A 41 3.38 6.18 -19.32
C GLU A 41 3.85 4.72 -19.39
N HIS A 42 3.83 3.99 -18.28
CA HIS A 42 4.26 2.59 -18.26
C HIS A 42 3.32 1.70 -19.10
N ALA A 43 2.01 1.87 -18.93
CA ALA A 43 0.98 1.11 -19.64
C ALA A 43 1.03 1.29 -21.16
N LYS A 44 1.44 2.47 -21.66
CA LYS A 44 1.60 2.70 -23.12
C LYS A 44 2.66 1.81 -23.77
N THR A 45 3.61 1.29 -22.99
CA THR A 45 4.67 0.42 -23.49
C THR A 45 4.22 -1.03 -23.68
N PHE A 46 3.12 -1.43 -23.04
CA PHE A 46 2.57 -2.78 -23.07
C PHE A 46 1.40 -2.82 -24.06
N LYS A 47 1.60 -3.53 -25.18
CA LYS A 47 0.54 -3.79 -26.16
C LYS A 47 -0.24 -5.04 -25.74
N ASP A 48 -1.51 -5.13 -26.11
CA ASP A 48 -2.39 -6.24 -25.73
C ASP A 48 -1.85 -7.64 -26.12
N ASP A 49 -1.05 -7.71 -27.19
CA ASP A 49 -0.44 -8.95 -27.70
C ASP A 49 1.05 -9.11 -27.33
N SER A 50 1.59 -8.24 -26.47
CA SER A 50 2.98 -8.36 -26.03
C SER A 50 3.15 -9.64 -25.20
N PRO A 51 4.16 -10.48 -25.50
CA PRO A 51 4.53 -11.60 -24.65
C PRO A 51 4.72 -11.13 -23.20
N GLY A 52 4.26 -11.94 -22.25
CA GLY A 52 4.38 -11.62 -20.82
C GLY A 52 3.42 -10.54 -20.32
N VAL A 53 2.47 -10.03 -21.11
CA VAL A 53 1.48 -9.05 -20.65
C VAL A 53 0.11 -9.70 -20.49
N LYS A 54 -0.57 -9.46 -19.36
CA LYS A 54 -1.96 -9.89 -19.11
C LYS A 54 -2.85 -8.70 -18.77
N HIS A 55 -3.94 -8.57 -19.53
CA HIS A 55 -5.02 -7.59 -19.30
C HIS A 55 -6.31 -8.22 -18.73
N SER A 56 -6.34 -9.54 -18.53
CA SER A 56 -7.52 -10.26 -18.03
C SER A 56 -7.15 -11.57 -17.32
N GLY A 57 -8.16 -12.26 -16.80
CA GLY A 57 -7.99 -13.53 -16.06
C GLY A 57 -7.32 -13.31 -14.70
N PHE A 58 -7.65 -12.21 -14.04
CA PHE A 58 -7.13 -11.81 -12.74
C PHE A 58 -7.89 -12.48 -11.59
N VAL A 59 -7.20 -12.70 -10.48
CA VAL A 59 -7.77 -13.19 -9.23
C VAL A 59 -8.51 -12.06 -8.50
N ASN A 60 -7.90 -10.87 -8.44
CA ASN A 60 -8.44 -9.73 -7.71
C ASN A 60 -9.44 -8.96 -8.58
N THR A 61 -10.70 -9.38 -8.49
CA THR A 61 -11.83 -8.79 -9.24
C THR A 61 -12.87 -8.12 -8.34
N ASN A 62 -12.88 -8.47 -7.05
CA ASN A 62 -13.77 -7.89 -6.06
C ASN A 62 -13.13 -6.64 -5.43
N GLU A 63 -13.98 -5.72 -4.97
CA GLU A 63 -13.52 -4.49 -4.33
C GLU A 63 -12.90 -4.77 -2.96
N PHE A 64 -11.73 -4.18 -2.76
CA PHE A 64 -10.96 -4.18 -1.53
C PHE A 64 -10.15 -2.88 -1.47
N GLU A 65 -10.45 -2.00 -0.53
CA GLU A 65 -9.72 -0.73 -0.40
C GLU A 65 -8.25 -0.97 -0.06
N ILE A 66 -7.35 -0.44 -0.88
CA ILE A 66 -5.90 -0.47 -0.65
C ILE A 66 -5.46 0.91 -0.15
N SER A 67 -5.13 0.97 1.14
CA SER A 67 -4.77 2.23 1.82
C SER A 67 -3.28 2.38 2.10
N SER A 68 -2.49 1.33 1.87
CA SER A 68 -1.08 1.26 2.21
C SER A 68 -0.28 0.38 1.25
N ALA A 69 1.04 0.55 1.27
CA ALA A 69 1.96 -0.32 0.52
C ALA A 69 1.91 -1.79 1.00
N GLU A 70 1.65 -1.99 2.29
CA GLU A 70 1.50 -3.31 2.90
C GLU A 70 0.24 -4.01 2.39
N ASP A 71 -0.88 -3.28 2.30
CA ASP A 71 -2.12 -3.77 1.68
C ASP A 71 -1.88 -4.13 0.21
N ALA A 72 -1.21 -3.24 -0.54
CA ALA A 72 -0.90 -3.45 -1.95
C ALA A 72 -0.08 -4.73 -2.16
N LEU A 73 1.00 -4.91 -1.39
CA LEU A 73 1.83 -6.10 -1.44
C LEU A 73 1.04 -7.36 -1.07
N ALA A 74 0.27 -7.33 0.02
CA ALA A 74 -0.54 -8.47 0.46
C ALA A 74 -1.58 -8.87 -0.60
N HIS A 75 -2.18 -7.88 -1.27
CA HIS A 75 -3.18 -8.12 -2.31
C HIS A 75 -2.55 -8.62 -3.62
N ALA A 76 -1.44 -8.02 -4.04
CA ALA A 76 -0.70 -8.40 -5.26
C ALA A 76 -0.14 -9.82 -5.19
N LYS A 77 0.22 -10.33 -4.00
CA LYS A 77 0.70 -11.71 -3.81
C LYS A 77 -0.28 -12.76 -4.32
N LYS A 78 -1.58 -12.47 -4.37
CA LYS A 78 -2.60 -13.40 -4.89
C LYS A 78 -2.50 -13.60 -6.40
N GLU A 79 -1.92 -12.64 -7.11
CA GLU A 79 -1.68 -12.69 -8.56
C GLU A 79 -0.28 -13.21 -8.89
N CYS A 80 0.63 -13.26 -7.90
CA CYS A 80 2.02 -13.66 -8.12
C CYS A 80 2.11 -15.17 -8.40
N THR A 81 2.75 -15.53 -9.52
CA THR A 81 2.89 -16.92 -9.97
C THR A 81 4.34 -17.40 -10.07
N ILE A 82 5.29 -16.47 -9.96
CA ILE A 82 6.72 -16.76 -9.98
C ILE A 82 7.26 -17.04 -8.58
N ALA A 83 8.45 -17.64 -8.51
CA ALA A 83 9.25 -17.62 -7.29
C ALA A 83 9.96 -16.27 -7.15
N TRP A 84 10.05 -15.75 -5.94
CA TRP A 84 10.66 -14.46 -5.64
C TRP A 84 11.21 -14.48 -4.20
N ASP A 85 12.24 -13.69 -3.95
CA ASP A 85 12.77 -13.43 -2.61
C ASP A 85 12.68 -11.94 -2.22
N THR A 86 12.45 -11.08 -3.21
CA THR A 86 12.45 -9.63 -3.08
C THR A 86 11.21 -9.04 -3.73
N SER A 87 10.71 -7.94 -3.16
CA SER A 87 9.59 -7.19 -3.72
C SER A 87 9.77 -5.70 -3.55
N HIS A 88 9.24 -4.92 -4.49
CA HIS A 88 9.23 -3.46 -4.44
C HIS A 88 7.82 -2.92 -4.66
N VAL A 89 7.45 -1.84 -3.95
CA VAL A 89 6.13 -1.21 -4.06
C VAL A 89 6.29 0.23 -4.51
N SER A 90 5.52 0.60 -5.54
CA SER A 90 5.47 1.94 -6.09
C SER A 90 4.02 2.42 -6.17
N PHE A 91 3.81 3.73 -6.15
CA PHE A 91 2.49 4.33 -6.24
C PHE A 91 2.44 5.49 -7.24
N ASP A 92 1.44 5.46 -8.10
CA ASP A 92 1.06 6.56 -8.98
C ASP A 92 -0.03 7.39 -8.29
N ASN A 93 0.32 8.61 -7.89
CA ASN A 93 -0.59 9.53 -7.22
C ASN A 93 -1.66 10.13 -8.15
N GLU A 94 -1.40 10.21 -9.46
CA GLU A 94 -2.33 10.83 -10.41
C GLU A 94 -3.51 9.91 -10.72
N LEU A 95 -3.22 8.62 -10.91
CA LEU A 95 -4.23 7.61 -11.23
C LEU A 95 -4.62 6.73 -10.04
N SER A 96 -3.99 6.93 -8.88
CA SER A 96 -4.19 6.11 -7.68
C SER A 96 -3.96 4.62 -7.96
N VAL A 97 -2.85 4.31 -8.63
CA VAL A 97 -2.48 2.94 -9.02
C VAL A 97 -1.25 2.48 -8.24
N TRP A 98 -1.36 1.30 -7.64
CA TRP A 98 -0.25 0.61 -7.00
C TRP A 98 0.45 -0.29 -8.02
N MET A 99 1.78 -0.31 -8.00
CA MET A 99 2.60 -1.29 -8.70
C MET A 99 3.40 -2.09 -7.67
N VAL A 100 3.31 -3.41 -7.75
CA VAL A 100 4.11 -4.31 -6.93
C VAL A 100 4.96 -5.19 -7.85
N SER A 101 6.27 -5.07 -7.74
CA SER A 101 7.23 -5.89 -8.47
C SER A 101 7.72 -7.03 -7.58
N PHE A 102 7.67 -8.25 -8.08
CA PHE A 102 8.22 -9.45 -7.46
C PHE A 102 9.41 -9.93 -8.30
N TYR A 103 10.55 -10.22 -7.67
CA TYR A 103 11.74 -10.68 -8.37
C TYR A 103 12.70 -11.45 -7.44
N THR A 104 13.73 -12.06 -8.04
CA THR A 104 14.84 -12.67 -7.30
C THR A 104 16.07 -11.77 -7.41
N GLU A 105 16.62 -11.33 -6.28
CA GLU A 105 17.77 -10.42 -6.28
C GLU A 105 18.98 -11.04 -7.02
N GLY A 106 19.65 -10.25 -7.85
CA GLY A 106 20.78 -10.70 -8.67
C GLY A 106 20.42 -11.55 -9.90
N THR A 107 19.13 -11.76 -10.19
CA THR A 107 18.66 -12.41 -11.42
C THR A 107 18.20 -11.36 -12.44
N LEU A 108 18.56 -11.54 -13.71
CA LEU A 108 18.05 -10.74 -14.82
C LEU A 108 16.83 -11.42 -15.42
N GLY A 109 15.75 -10.67 -15.58
CA GLY A 109 14.48 -11.19 -16.10
C GLY A 109 13.73 -12.07 -15.12
N GLY A 110 12.55 -12.53 -15.53
CA GLY A 110 11.68 -13.39 -14.73
C GLY A 110 10.99 -12.68 -13.57
N ASP A 111 11.00 -11.35 -13.52
CA ASP A 111 10.20 -10.57 -12.59
C ASP A 111 8.72 -10.56 -12.98
N GLN A 112 7.86 -10.25 -12.02
CA GLN A 112 6.43 -10.07 -12.24
C GLN A 112 5.99 -8.76 -11.59
N CYS A 113 5.46 -7.86 -12.40
CA CYS A 113 4.82 -6.62 -11.95
C CYS A 113 3.30 -6.78 -11.96
N VAL A 114 2.65 -6.43 -10.84
CA VAL A 114 1.19 -6.45 -10.68
C VAL A 114 0.73 -5.01 -10.43
N TYR A 115 -0.26 -4.57 -11.20
CA TYR A 115 -0.84 -3.23 -11.08
C TYR A 115 -2.26 -3.32 -10.52
N LEU A 116 -2.54 -2.58 -9.46
CA LEU A 116 -3.82 -2.58 -8.75
C LEU A 116 -4.38 -1.15 -8.68
N ASP A 117 -5.68 -0.99 -8.89
CA ASP A 117 -6.35 0.27 -8.51
C ASP A 117 -6.49 0.39 -6.99
N SER A 118 -6.89 1.58 -6.51
CA SER A 118 -7.14 1.82 -5.08
C SER A 118 -8.30 1.01 -4.50
N ASN A 119 -9.15 0.41 -5.34
CA ASN A 119 -10.22 -0.51 -4.95
C ASN A 119 -9.76 -1.98 -5.02
N GLY A 120 -8.46 -2.23 -5.18
CA GLY A 120 -7.87 -3.56 -5.13
C GLY A 120 -8.09 -4.42 -6.37
N LYS A 121 -8.66 -3.88 -7.45
CA LYS A 121 -8.82 -4.64 -8.70
C LYS A 121 -7.52 -4.64 -9.49
N THR A 122 -7.12 -5.81 -9.97
CA THR A 122 -5.96 -5.92 -10.86
C THR A 122 -6.29 -5.30 -12.22
N LEU A 123 -5.41 -4.41 -12.67
CA LEU A 123 -5.51 -3.72 -13.96
C LEU A 123 -4.64 -4.38 -15.02
N LEU A 124 -3.45 -4.82 -14.62
CA LEU A 124 -2.39 -5.29 -15.51
C LEU A 124 -1.44 -6.22 -14.75
N ILE A 125 -0.94 -7.25 -15.42
CA ILE A 125 0.23 -8.01 -14.98
C ILE A 125 1.24 -8.04 -16.11
N VAL A 126 2.51 -7.80 -15.79
CA VAL A 126 3.64 -7.87 -16.73
C VAL A 126 4.69 -8.82 -16.18
N TYR A 127 5.18 -9.73 -17.01
CA TYR A 127 6.31 -10.60 -16.73
C TYR A 127 7.55 -10.07 -17.47
N GLY A 128 8.65 -9.90 -16.77
CA GLY A 128 9.94 -9.56 -17.38
C GLY A 128 10.54 -10.74 -18.10
N GLU A 129 11.00 -10.52 -19.33
CA GLU A 129 11.72 -11.50 -20.17
C GLU A 129 13.17 -11.71 -19.74
#